data_AF-A0A2N8PAW7-F1
#
_entry.id   AF-A0A2N8PAW7-F1
#
_cell.length_a   1.000
_cell.length_b   1.000
_cell.length_c   1.000
_cell.angle_alpha   90.00
_cell.angle_beta   90.00
_cell.angle_gamma   90.00
#
_symmetry.space_group_name_H-M   'P 1'
#
loop_
_entity.id
_entity.type
_entity.pdbx_description
1 polymer ?
#
loop_
_entity_poly.entity_id
_entity_poly.type
_entity_poly.pdbx_seq_one_letter_code
_entity_poly.pdbx_strand_id
1 'polypeptide(L)'
;MGGWGGGGYDGGHLIASTLKGVSKRINLVPMKASINRGIYKKTENAAKKCLSTLGRTDKLSYNVTVGYGDPKPVVPRDMTVATTVKKGKGKKDIKLTIPNQDITLQKEAALKKQLNTGLKAASCPTA
;
A
#
# COMPACT_ATOMS: atom_id res chain seq x y z
N MET A 1 5.80 17.23 -5.06
CA MET A 1 6.22 15.82 -5.05
C MET A 1 5.86 15.14 -6.37
N GLY A 2 4.58 15.06 -6.78
CA GLY A 2 4.21 14.38 -8.04
C GLY A 2 4.97 14.86 -9.30
N GLY A 3 5.13 16.17 -9.45
CA GLY A 3 5.87 16.75 -10.59
C GLY A 3 7.33 16.30 -10.72
N TRP A 4 7.95 15.72 -9.69
CA TRP A 4 9.32 15.18 -9.79
C TRP A 4 9.41 13.89 -10.59
N GLY A 5 8.29 13.20 -10.83
CA GLY A 5 8.23 12.05 -11.74
C GLY A 5 7.89 12.40 -13.18
N GLY A 6 7.61 13.69 -13.47
CA GLY A 6 7.11 14.12 -14.77
C GLY A 6 5.61 13.83 -14.97
N GLY A 7 5.17 13.88 -16.23
CA GLY A 7 3.78 13.64 -16.59
C GLY A 7 3.26 12.26 -16.15
N GLY A 8 2.07 12.22 -15.55
CA GLY A 8 1.42 10.98 -15.11
C GLY A 8 1.82 10.50 -13.71
N TYR A 9 2.53 11.31 -12.91
CA TYR A 9 2.80 11.05 -11.51
C TYR A 9 1.99 11.97 -10.58
N ASP A 10 1.45 11.37 -9.52
CA ASP A 10 0.82 12.07 -8.40
C ASP A 10 1.81 12.26 -7.25
N GLY A 11 1.51 13.20 -6.34
CA GLY A 11 2.11 13.20 -4.99
C GLY A 11 1.45 12.12 -4.14
N GLY A 12 1.85 10.87 -4.35
CA GLY A 12 1.27 9.72 -3.66
C GLY A 12 1.66 9.70 -2.19
N HIS A 13 0.69 9.50 -1.30
CA HIS A 13 0.96 9.29 0.11
C HIS A 13 1.52 7.88 0.33
N LEU A 14 2.55 7.74 1.18
CA LEU A 14 3.02 6.41 1.61
C LEU A 14 2.05 5.79 2.63
N ILE A 15 1.41 6.63 3.44
CA ILE A 15 0.31 6.22 4.32
C ILE A 15 -0.81 7.23 4.11
N ALA A 16 -1.96 6.77 3.64
CA ALA A 16 -3.12 7.62 3.44
C ALA A 16 -3.56 8.30 4.74
N SER A 17 -4.14 9.50 4.59
CA SER A 17 -4.77 10.24 5.69
C SER A 17 -5.89 9.45 6.38
N THR A 18 -6.55 8.54 5.65
CA THR A 18 -7.56 7.62 6.20
C THR A 18 -6.98 6.61 7.20
N LEU A 19 -5.68 6.35 7.13
CA LEU A 19 -4.88 5.59 8.09
C LEU A 19 -4.09 6.50 9.03
N LYS A 20 -4.49 7.77 9.15
CA LYS A 20 -3.83 8.82 9.95
C LYS A 20 -2.40 9.16 9.50
N GLY A 21 -2.05 8.86 8.24
CA GLY A 21 -0.80 9.33 7.66
C GLY A 21 -0.74 10.86 7.57
N VAL A 22 0.42 11.43 7.84
CA VAL A 22 0.62 12.89 7.87
C VAL A 22 0.65 13.47 6.45
N SER A 23 -0.01 14.60 6.21
CA SER A 23 0.05 15.31 4.94
C SER A 23 1.29 16.21 4.85
N LYS A 24 2.49 15.61 4.97
CA LYS A 24 3.78 16.29 4.91
C LYS A 24 4.70 15.62 3.88
N ARG A 25 5.70 16.35 3.38
CA ARG A 25 6.65 15.85 2.36
C ARG A 25 7.30 14.51 2.71
N ILE A 26 7.55 14.25 4.00
CA ILE A 26 8.11 12.99 4.49
C ILE A 26 7.25 11.75 4.17
N ASN A 27 5.94 11.94 3.96
CA ASN A 27 4.98 10.89 3.66
C ASN A 27 4.52 10.95 2.18
N LEU A 28 5.24 11.65 1.32
CA LEU A 28 4.88 11.84 -0.07
C LEU A 28 6.02 11.42 -0.99
N VAL A 29 5.69 10.67 -2.04
CA VAL A 29 6.63 10.31 -3.11
C VAL A 29 6.01 10.60 -4.48
N PRO A 30 6.82 10.78 -5.54
CA PRO A 30 6.30 10.71 -6.89
C PRO A 30 5.80 9.28 -7.14
N MET A 31 4.48 9.13 -7.26
CA MET A 31 3.84 7.83 -7.46
C MET A 31 3.09 7.85 -8.77
N LYS A 32 3.28 6.83 -9.61
CA LYS A 32 2.57 6.73 -10.88
C LYS A 32 1.05 6.79 -10.64
N ALA A 33 0.33 7.63 -11.37
CA ALA A 33 -1.09 7.91 -11.09
C ALA A 33 -1.97 6.65 -11.18
N SER A 34 -1.68 5.75 -12.13
CA SER A 34 -2.33 4.44 -12.27
C SER A 34 -2.14 3.56 -11.03
N ILE A 35 -0.97 3.61 -10.40
CA ILE A 35 -0.66 2.90 -9.16
C ILE A 35 -1.33 3.56 -7.95
N ASN A 36 -1.14 4.87 -7.79
CA ASN A 36 -1.66 5.67 -6.68
C ASN A 36 -3.18 5.54 -6.55
N ARG A 37 -3.90 5.64 -7.68
CA ARG A 37 -5.37 5.57 -7.71
C ARG A 37 -5.89 4.14 -7.84
N GLY A 38 -5.04 3.21 -8.26
CA GLY A 38 -5.34 1.79 -8.48
C GLY A 38 -4.98 0.91 -7.30
N ILE A 39 -4.05 -0.03 -7.50
CA ILE A 39 -3.73 -1.07 -6.52
C ILE A 39 -3.23 -0.54 -5.17
N TYR A 40 -2.55 0.62 -5.14
CA TYR A 40 -2.07 1.22 -3.90
C TYR A 40 -3.25 1.64 -3.00
N LYS A 41 -4.16 2.45 -3.54
CA LYS A 41 -5.41 2.85 -2.88
C LYS A 41 -6.28 1.67 -2.46
N LYS A 42 -6.34 0.60 -3.27
CA LYS A 42 -7.05 -0.64 -2.91
C LYS A 42 -6.44 -1.30 -1.66
N THR A 43 -5.11 -1.34 -1.57
CA THR A 43 -4.39 -1.85 -0.40
C THR A 43 -4.70 -1.04 0.87
N GLU A 44 -4.69 0.29 0.78
CA GLU A 44 -5.02 1.17 1.91
C GLU A 44 -6.48 1.05 2.35
N ASN A 45 -7.41 1.02 1.39
CA ASN A 45 -8.83 0.81 1.66
C ASN A 45 -9.08 -0.54 2.34
N ALA A 46 -8.38 -1.59 1.91
CA ALA A 46 -8.48 -2.91 2.52
C ALA A 46 -7.92 -2.93 3.95
N ALA A 47 -6.79 -2.27 4.19
CA ALA A 47 -6.26 -2.11 5.54
C ALA A 47 -7.23 -1.35 6.45
N LYS A 48 -7.86 -0.27 5.95
CA LYS A 48 -8.89 0.48 6.68
C LYS A 48 -10.11 -0.40 6.99
N LYS A 49 -10.61 -1.15 6.01
CA LYS A 49 -11.70 -2.11 6.20
C LYS A 49 -11.33 -3.16 7.24
N CYS A 50 -10.13 -3.75 7.16
CA CYS A 50 -9.70 -4.73 8.15
C CYS A 50 -9.63 -4.13 9.56
N LEU A 51 -9.03 -2.93 9.71
CA LEU A 51 -8.97 -2.22 10.99
C LEU A 51 -10.36 -2.03 11.62
N SER A 52 -11.39 -1.75 10.81
CA SER A 52 -12.76 -1.60 11.31
C SER A 52 -13.41 -2.89 11.84
N THR A 53 -12.82 -4.06 11.55
CA THR A 53 -13.30 -5.36 12.03
C THR A 53 -12.54 -5.91 13.24
N LEU A 54 -11.54 -5.16 13.71
CA LEU A 54 -10.68 -5.57 14.82
C LEU A 54 -11.34 -5.25 16.18
N GLY A 55 -11.23 -6.19 17.11
CA GLY A 55 -11.65 -6.01 18.50
C GLY A 55 -10.67 -5.17 19.31
N ARG A 56 -11.03 -4.87 20.57
CA ARG A 56 -10.27 -3.98 21.47
C ARG A 56 -8.81 -4.41 21.70
N THR A 57 -8.53 -5.71 21.68
CA THR A 57 -7.19 -6.28 21.93
C THR A 57 -6.44 -6.61 20.65
N ASP A 58 -7.11 -6.55 19.51
CA ASP A 58 -6.53 -6.83 18.19
C ASP A 58 -5.71 -5.62 17.72
N LYS A 59 -4.73 -5.86 16.84
CA LYS A 59 -3.84 -4.82 16.32
C LYS A 59 -3.58 -5.00 14.83
N LEU A 60 -3.50 -3.89 14.12
CA LEU A 60 -3.00 -3.82 12.75
C LEU A 60 -1.74 -2.96 12.72
N SER A 61 -0.64 -3.50 12.22
CA SER A 61 0.57 -2.73 11.90
C SER A 61 0.65 -2.55 10.40
N TYR A 62 0.92 -1.34 9.93
CA TYR A 62 1.00 -0.99 8.51
C TYR A 62 2.34 -0.29 8.27
N ASN A 63 3.18 -0.89 7.43
CA ASN A 63 4.51 -0.38 7.11
C ASN A 63 4.65 -0.25 5.59
N VAL A 64 5.30 0.82 5.16
CA VAL A 64 5.63 1.03 3.76
C VAL A 64 7.13 1.23 3.62
N THR A 65 7.74 0.39 2.79
CA THR A 65 9.16 0.48 2.44
C THR A 65 9.26 0.92 0.98
N VAL A 66 10.07 1.94 0.73
CA VAL A 66 10.24 2.53 -0.60
C VAL A 66 11.59 2.10 -1.16
N GLY A 67 11.59 1.49 -2.34
CA GLY A 67 12.81 1.11 -3.05
C GLY A 67 13.18 2.14 -4.10
N TYR A 68 14.35 2.76 -3.97
CA TYR A 68 14.95 3.62 -5.00
C TYR A 68 16.01 2.82 -5.77
N GLY A 69 16.12 3.03 -7.07
CA GLY A 69 17.22 2.47 -7.88
C GLY A 69 18.51 3.30 -7.75
N ASP A 70 19.59 2.88 -8.42
CA ASP A 70 20.84 3.65 -8.51
C ASP A 70 21.00 4.36 -9.85
N PRO A 71 21.67 5.54 -9.91
CA PRO A 71 22.06 6.41 -8.80
C PRO A 71 21.05 7.56 -8.63
N LYS A 72 20.30 7.55 -7.52
CA LYS A 72 19.45 8.66 -7.00
C LYS A 72 18.21 9.06 -7.83
N PRO A 73 17.32 8.13 -8.22
CA PRO A 73 16.02 8.53 -8.72
C PRO A 73 15.24 9.19 -7.57
N VAL A 74 14.75 10.41 -7.78
CA VAL A 74 13.78 11.06 -6.86
C VAL A 74 12.40 10.38 -6.88
N VAL A 75 12.24 9.44 -7.82
CA VAL A 75 11.07 8.59 -8.03
C VAL A 75 11.39 7.17 -7.53
N PRO A 76 10.60 6.60 -6.63
CA PRO A 76 10.76 5.20 -6.24
C PRO A 76 10.64 4.26 -7.45
N ARG A 77 11.42 3.18 -7.47
CA ARG A 77 11.23 2.05 -8.38
C ARG A 77 10.00 1.23 -7.97
N ASP A 78 9.85 0.99 -6.68
CA ASP A 78 8.76 0.20 -6.12
C ASP A 78 8.42 0.63 -4.68
N MET A 79 7.23 0.21 -4.24
CA MET A 79 6.77 0.40 -2.87
C MET A 79 6.29 -0.95 -2.34
N THR A 80 6.83 -1.36 -1.20
CA THR A 80 6.41 -2.57 -0.49
C THR A 80 5.52 -2.19 0.68
N VAL A 81 4.26 -2.58 0.62
CA VAL A 81 3.31 -2.45 1.72
C VAL A 81 3.28 -3.75 2.50
N ALA A 82 3.54 -3.67 3.81
CA ALA A 82 3.47 -4.79 4.74
C ALA A 82 2.44 -4.51 5.84
N THR A 83 1.42 -5.34 5.92
CA THR A 83 0.38 -5.29 6.95
C THR A 83 0.49 -6.53 7.83
N THR A 84 0.59 -6.33 9.15
CA THR A 84 0.51 -7.39 10.14
C THR A 84 -0.79 -7.26 10.90
N VAL A 85 -1.64 -8.30 10.88
CA VAL A 85 -2.88 -8.37 11.66
C VAL A 85 -2.67 -9.34 12.82
N LYS A 86 -2.83 -8.85 14.04
CA LYS A 86 -2.86 -9.65 15.26
C LYS A 86 -4.30 -9.71 15.75
N LYS A 87 -4.89 -10.91 15.73
CA LYS A 87 -6.27 -11.16 16.17
C LYS A 87 -6.30 -12.27 17.21
N GLY A 88 -6.61 -11.95 18.46
CA GLY A 88 -6.41 -12.85 19.59
C GLY A 88 -4.96 -13.38 19.66
N LYS A 89 -4.79 -14.72 19.67
CA LYS A 89 -3.46 -15.38 19.62
C LYS A 89 -2.90 -15.50 18.19
N GLY A 90 -3.69 -15.19 17.17
CA GLY A 90 -3.29 -15.30 15.77
C GLY A 90 -2.50 -14.09 15.29
N LYS A 91 -1.49 -14.32 14.45
CA LYS A 91 -0.75 -13.29 13.71
C LYS A 91 -0.69 -13.68 12.23
N LYS A 92 -1.02 -12.75 11.35
CA LYS A 92 -0.94 -12.93 9.90
C LYS A 92 -0.28 -11.72 9.24
N ASP A 93 0.65 -11.99 8.34
CA ASP A 93 1.41 -10.98 7.62
C ASP A 93 0.97 -10.98 6.14
N ILE A 94 0.71 -9.79 5.62
CA ILE A 94 0.31 -9.53 4.23
C ILE A 94 1.36 -8.60 3.65
N LYS A 95 2.08 -9.03 2.61
CA LYS A 95 3.11 -8.22 1.95
C LYS A 95 2.78 -8.09 0.47
N LEU A 96 2.83 -6.87 -0.05
CA LEU A 96 2.62 -6.55 -1.45
C LEU A 96 3.71 -5.60 -1.94
N THR A 97 4.52 -6.05 -2.90
CA THR A 97 5.49 -5.18 -3.58
C THR A 97 4.89 -4.69 -4.89
N ILE A 98 4.69 -3.38 -4.97
CA ILE A 98 4.00 -2.70 -6.06
C ILE A 98 5.05 -1.92 -6.88
N PRO A 99 5.23 -2.22 -8.17
CA PRO A 99 6.13 -1.44 -9.01
C PRO A 99 5.54 -0.05 -9.26
N ASN A 100 6.38 0.99 -9.29
CA ASN A 100 5.96 2.38 -9.48
C ASN A 100 5.96 2.79 -10.96
N GLN A 101 5.28 2.01 -11.79
CA GLN A 101 5.18 2.22 -13.24
C GLN A 101 3.79 1.75 -13.71
N ASP A 102 3.45 2.04 -14.97
CA ASP A 102 2.23 1.47 -15.54
C ASP A 102 2.32 -0.06 -15.58
N ILE A 103 1.27 -0.72 -15.12
CA ILE A 103 1.18 -2.18 -15.08
C ILE A 103 0.01 -2.66 -15.94
N THR A 104 0.14 -3.87 -16.46
CA THR A 104 -0.94 -4.50 -17.21
C THR A 104 -2.11 -4.86 -16.29
N LEU A 105 -3.32 -4.98 -16.85
CA LEU A 105 -4.50 -5.45 -16.11
C LEU A 105 -4.27 -6.82 -15.46
N GLN A 106 -3.54 -7.71 -16.13
CA GLN A 106 -3.17 -9.02 -15.59
C GLN A 106 -2.28 -8.90 -14.35
N LYS A 107 -1.29 -7.99 -14.38
CA LYS A 107 -0.41 -7.74 -13.24
C LYS A 107 -1.17 -7.11 -12.08
N GLU A 108 -2.07 -6.16 -12.35
CA GLU A 108 -2.92 -5.57 -11.31
C GLU A 108 -3.85 -6.63 -10.69
N ALA A 109 -4.46 -7.49 -11.50
CA ALA A 109 -5.30 -8.59 -11.04
C ALA A 109 -4.51 -9.59 -10.17
N ALA A 110 -3.25 -9.89 -10.54
CA ALA A 110 -2.38 -10.75 -9.74
C ALA A 110 -2.06 -10.13 -8.38
N LEU A 111 -1.73 -8.83 -8.33
CA LEU A 111 -1.50 -8.10 -7.07
C LEU A 111 -2.77 -8.06 -6.21
N LYS A 112 -3.94 -7.82 -6.82
CA LYS A 112 -5.23 -7.86 -6.13
C LYS A 112 -5.53 -9.25 -5.57
N LYS A 113 -5.24 -10.32 -6.33
CA LYS A 113 -5.40 -11.71 -5.87
C LYS A 113 -4.50 -11.98 -4.67
N GLN A 114 -3.23 -11.59 -4.71
CA GLN A 114 -2.29 -11.73 -3.60
C GLN A 114 -2.77 -10.99 -2.34
N LEU A 115 -3.22 -9.75 -2.50
CA LEU A 115 -3.81 -8.95 -1.41
C LEU A 115 -5.03 -9.68 -0.81
N ASN A 116 -5.96 -10.14 -1.63
CA ASN A 116 -7.18 -10.81 -1.17
C ASN A 116 -6.91 -12.16 -0.47
N THR A 117 -5.92 -12.92 -0.93
CA THR A 117 -5.49 -14.15 -0.24
C THR A 117 -4.98 -13.83 1.16
N GLY A 118 -4.12 -12.81 1.30
CA GLY A 118 -3.61 -12.37 2.61
C GLY A 118 -4.72 -11.88 3.54
N LEU A 119 -5.65 -11.07 3.02
CA LEU A 119 -6.79 -10.55 3.79
C LEU A 119 -7.69 -11.68 4.30
N LYS A 120 -8.03 -12.65 3.44
CA LYS A 120 -8.81 -13.83 3.85
C LYS A 120 -8.09 -14.63 4.94
N ALA A 121 -6.78 -14.85 4.79
CA ALA A 121 -5.98 -15.56 5.79
C ALA A 121 -5.92 -14.82 7.15
N ALA A 122 -6.02 -13.49 7.13
CA ALA A 122 -6.10 -12.63 8.30
C ALA A 122 -7.52 -12.40 8.84
N SER A 123 -8.53 -13.07 8.26
CA SER A 123 -9.96 -12.86 8.58
C SER A 123 -10.42 -11.41 8.40
N CYS A 124 -9.85 -10.71 7.42
CA CYS A 124 -10.24 -9.38 6.98
C CYS A 124 -11.17 -9.45 5.75
N PRO A 125 -12.02 -8.43 5.51
CA PRO A 125 -12.72 -8.28 4.23
C PRO A 125 -11.75 -8.12 3.05
N THR A 126 -12.11 -8.66 1.88
CA THR A 126 -11.33 -8.51 0.65
C THR A 126 -11.45 -7.10 0.03
N ALA A 127 -10.45 -6.74 -0.79
CA ALA A 127 -10.30 -5.44 -1.45
C ALA A 127 -11.22 -5.23 -2.67
#